data_AF-A0A9P6JC75-F1
#
_entry.id   AF-A0A9P6JC75-F1
#
_cell.length_a   1.000
_cell.length_b   1.000
_cell.length_c   1.000
_cell.angle_alpha   90.00
_cell.angle_beta   90.00
_cell.angle_gamma   90.00
#
_symmetry.space_group_name_H-M   'P 1'
#
loop_
_entity.id
_entity.type
_entity.pdbx_description
1 polymer ?
#
loop_
_entity_poly.entity_id
_entity_poly.type
_entity_poly.pdbx_seq_one_letter_code
_entity_poly.pdbx_strand_id
1 'polypeptide(L)'
;MSDYKNNAMTAPRPADEECETIFEAVKKEVLDEIHRLNREDDRHGLHEMDKLKRISAYKPVLYATEDVAFGRNYFAKIHLGDEKYVHARAHKSNTGDIEFYSLWTEPDCAVWDKDTPLKYFID
;
A
#
# COMPACT_ATOMS: atom_id res chain seq x y z
N MET A 1 -11.47 16.46 -6.70
CA MET A 1 -10.51 16.20 -7.80
C MET A 1 -9.11 16.45 -7.24
N SER A 2 -8.42 15.42 -6.73
CA SER A 2 -7.01 15.58 -6.36
C SER A 2 -6.17 15.32 -7.60
N ASP A 3 -5.58 16.40 -8.10
CA ASP A 3 -4.71 16.43 -9.25
C ASP A 3 -3.42 15.63 -8.97
N TYR A 4 -3.10 14.70 -9.87
CA TYR A 4 -1.76 14.11 -10.05
C TYR A 4 -0.68 15.15 -10.43
N LYS A 5 -1.02 16.45 -10.42
CA LYS A 5 -0.12 17.56 -10.77
C LYS A 5 0.48 18.28 -9.56
N ASN A 6 0.03 17.98 -8.33
CA ASN A 6 0.51 18.61 -7.09
C ASN A 6 0.91 17.60 -6.00
N ASN A 7 1.27 16.38 -6.38
CA ASN A 7 1.86 15.40 -5.47
C ASN A 7 3.36 15.29 -5.74
N ALA A 8 4.17 15.14 -4.69
CA ALA A 8 5.62 14.96 -4.80
C ALA A 8 6.04 13.56 -5.32
N MET A 9 5.06 12.76 -5.75
CA MET A 9 5.28 11.43 -6.32
C MET A 9 5.62 11.49 -7.80
N THR A 10 6.49 10.59 -8.22
CA THR A 10 6.70 10.26 -9.63
C THR A 10 5.44 9.65 -10.25
N ALA A 11 5.36 9.64 -11.58
CA ALA A 11 4.28 8.98 -12.29
C ALA A 11 4.25 7.48 -11.95
N PRO A 12 3.07 6.89 -11.67
CA PRO A 12 2.96 5.45 -11.42
C PRO A 12 3.55 4.63 -12.57
N ARG A 13 4.41 3.68 -12.22
CA ARG A 13 5.07 2.76 -13.15
C ARG A 13 4.87 1.30 -12.71
N PRO A 14 4.99 0.32 -13.63
CA PRO A 14 4.94 -1.09 -13.29
C PRO A 14 5.96 -1.44 -12.20
N ALA A 15 5.59 -2.37 -11.31
CA ALA A 15 6.52 -2.91 -10.33
C ALA A 15 7.76 -3.51 -11.01
N ASP A 16 8.94 -3.14 -10.50
CA ASP A 16 10.23 -3.69 -10.89
C ASP A 16 10.89 -4.39 -9.69
N GLU A 17 12.09 -4.94 -9.91
CA GLU A 17 12.83 -5.71 -8.90
C GLU A 17 13.09 -4.92 -7.60
N GLU A 18 13.30 -3.60 -7.68
CA GLU A 18 13.49 -2.76 -6.50
C GLU A 18 12.19 -2.65 -5.70
N CYS A 19 11.07 -2.38 -6.37
CA CYS A 19 9.76 -2.36 -5.73
C CYS A 19 9.43 -3.71 -5.09
N GLU A 20 9.66 -4.81 -5.79
CA GLU A 20 9.41 -6.16 -5.26
C GLU A 20 10.26 -6.43 -4.01
N THR A 21 11.54 -6.06 -4.03
CA THR A 21 12.44 -6.23 -2.89
C THR A 21 11.97 -5.42 -1.67
N ILE A 22 11.58 -4.17 -1.88
CA ILE A 22 11.12 -3.28 -0.80
C ILE A 22 9.85 -3.83 -0.15
N PHE A 23 8.86 -4.20 -0.96
CA PHE A 23 7.58 -4.68 -0.43
C PHE A 23 7.63 -6.12 0.06
N GLU A 24 8.58 -6.95 -0.38
CA GLU A 24 8.85 -8.23 0.27
C GLU A 24 9.48 -8.03 1.66
N ALA A 25 10.36 -7.04 1.83
CA ALA A 25 10.98 -6.74 3.12
C ALA A 25 9.96 -6.27 4.18
N VAL A 26 8.95 -5.51 3.78
CA VAL A 26 7.88 -4.99 4.67
C VAL A 26 6.59 -5.81 4.65
N LYS A 27 6.62 -6.99 4.02
CA LYS A 27 5.42 -7.79 3.77
C LYS A 27 4.71 -8.19 5.05
N LYS A 28 5.46 -8.56 6.08
CA LYS A 28 4.90 -9.00 7.35
C LYS A 28 4.13 -7.86 8.01
N GLU A 29 4.72 -6.69 8.07
CA GLU A 29 4.16 -5.47 8.63
C GLU A 29 2.88 -5.06 7.89
N VAL A 30 2.90 -5.12 6.56
CA VAL A 30 1.72 -4.88 5.73
C VAL A 30 0.59 -5.86 6.05
N LEU A 31 0.89 -7.16 6.16
CA LEU A 31 -0.11 -8.18 6.46
C LEU A 31 -0.65 -8.06 7.90
N ASP A 32 0.22 -7.74 8.86
CA ASP A 32 -0.17 -7.51 10.25
C ASP A 32 -1.12 -6.30 10.37
N GLU A 33 -0.87 -5.25 9.60
CA GLU A 33 -1.73 -4.06 9.53
C GLU A 33 -3.09 -4.37 8.88
N ILE A 34 -3.10 -5.13 7.79
CA ILE A 34 -4.34 -5.63 7.17
C ILE A 34 -5.16 -6.45 8.19
N HIS A 35 -4.51 -7.35 8.93
CA HIS A 35 -5.19 -8.15 9.96
C HIS A 35 -5.66 -7.30 11.15
N ARG A 36 -4.97 -6.22 11.50
CA ARG A 36 -5.42 -5.26 12.52
C ARG A 36 -6.70 -4.58 12.05
N LEU A 37 -6.71 -4.03 10.84
CA LEU A 37 -7.88 -3.36 10.26
C LEU A 37 -9.08 -4.31 10.16
N ASN A 38 -8.89 -5.55 9.69
CA ASN A 38 -9.96 -6.56 9.66
C ASN A 38 -10.60 -6.80 11.03
N ARG A 39 -9.78 -6.87 12.08
CA ARG A 39 -10.27 -7.09 13.45
C ARG A 39 -11.03 -5.88 14.00
N GLU A 40 -10.70 -4.68 13.54
CA GLU A 40 -11.41 -3.46 13.91
C GLU A 40 -12.75 -3.38 13.16
N ASP A 41 -12.78 -3.70 11.86
CA ASP A 41 -14.01 -3.77 11.06
C ASP A 41 -15.01 -4.81 11.59
N ASP A 42 -14.54 -6.02 11.92
CA ASP A 42 -15.34 -7.08 12.55
C ASP A 42 -15.93 -6.61 13.91
N ARG A 43 -15.23 -5.72 14.63
CA ARG A 43 -15.69 -5.15 15.91
C ARG A 43 -16.76 -4.08 15.72
N HIS A 44 -16.70 -3.33 14.61
CA HIS A 44 -17.63 -2.25 14.30
C HIS A 44 -18.83 -2.72 13.45
N GLY A 45 -18.84 -3.98 12.99
CA GLY A 45 -19.98 -4.61 12.32
C GLY A 45 -20.22 -4.08 10.90
N LEU A 46 -19.20 -3.46 10.30
CA LEU A 46 -19.28 -2.85 8.97
C LEU A 46 -19.10 -3.91 7.86
N HIS A 47 -18.46 -5.06 8.14
CA HIS A 47 -18.28 -6.21 7.23
C HIS A 47 -17.60 -5.91 5.89
N GLU A 48 -17.14 -4.69 5.65
CA GLU A 48 -16.51 -4.29 4.39
C GLU A 48 -15.15 -4.99 4.19
N MET A 49 -14.50 -5.39 5.29
CA MET A 49 -13.20 -6.07 5.28
C MET A 49 -13.29 -7.60 5.31
N ASP A 50 -14.50 -8.18 5.27
CA ASP A 50 -14.69 -9.64 5.09
C ASP A 50 -13.96 -10.18 3.85
N LYS A 51 -13.75 -9.31 2.85
CA LYS A 51 -13.00 -9.59 1.63
C LYS A 51 -11.54 -9.94 1.93
N LEU A 52 -10.90 -9.42 2.97
CA LEU A 52 -9.49 -9.70 3.29
C LEU A 52 -9.26 -11.01 4.05
N LYS A 53 -10.31 -11.75 4.43
CA LYS A 53 -10.19 -13.02 5.17
C LYS A 53 -9.44 -14.12 4.41
N ARG A 54 -9.23 -13.96 3.10
CA ARG A 54 -8.36 -14.81 2.27
C ARG A 54 -7.46 -13.97 1.39
N ILE A 55 -6.22 -13.80 1.83
CA ILE A 55 -5.12 -13.29 1.02
C ILE A 55 -4.53 -14.49 0.29
N SER A 56 -4.76 -14.58 -1.02
CA SER A 56 -4.28 -15.70 -1.85
C SER A 56 -3.02 -15.34 -2.65
N ALA A 57 -2.65 -14.07 -2.68
CA ALA A 57 -1.43 -13.57 -3.31
C ALA A 57 -0.86 -12.37 -2.54
N TYR A 58 0.39 -12.01 -2.83
CA TYR A 58 0.97 -10.73 -2.43
C TYR A 58 1.91 -10.30 -3.55
N LYS A 59 1.42 -9.44 -4.45
CA LYS A 59 2.17 -9.04 -5.64
C LYS A 59 2.07 -7.54 -5.89
N PRO A 60 3.14 -6.77 -5.70
CA PRO A 60 3.22 -5.40 -6.19
C PRO A 60 2.97 -5.36 -7.70
N VAL A 61 2.09 -4.48 -8.17
CA VAL A 61 1.75 -4.36 -9.61
C VAL A 61 2.08 -2.99 -10.19
N LEU A 62 1.95 -1.94 -9.38
CA LEU A 62 2.28 -0.57 -9.74
C LEU A 62 2.94 0.08 -8.53
N TYR A 63 3.85 1.00 -8.79
CA TYR A 63 4.42 1.82 -7.74
C TYR A 63 4.81 3.20 -8.25
N ALA A 64 4.98 4.11 -7.30
CA ALA A 64 5.52 5.44 -7.51
C ALA A 64 6.39 5.81 -6.31
N THR A 65 7.25 6.80 -6.49
CA THR A 65 8.27 7.15 -5.52
C THR A 65 8.25 8.64 -5.23
N GLU A 66 8.68 9.03 -4.04
CA GLU A 66 8.88 10.41 -3.64
C GLU A 66 10.25 10.51 -2.96
N ASP A 67 11.12 11.39 -3.45
CA ASP A 67 12.41 11.67 -2.81
C ASP A 67 12.20 12.61 -1.62
N VAL A 68 12.73 12.25 -0.46
CA VAL A 68 12.66 13.02 0.78
C VAL A 68 14.06 13.23 1.37
N ALA A 69 14.21 14.14 2.33
CA ALA A 69 15.52 14.56 2.84
C ALA A 69 16.41 13.40 3.35
N PHE A 70 15.81 12.33 3.88
CA PHE A 70 16.52 11.21 4.51
C PHE A 70 16.34 9.87 3.80
N GLY A 71 15.82 9.87 2.57
CA GLY A 71 15.56 8.64 1.84
C GLY A 71 14.54 8.80 0.73
N ARG A 72 13.80 7.74 0.47
CA ARG A 72 12.76 7.70 -0.56
C ARG A 72 11.54 6.96 -0.05
N ASN A 73 10.39 7.56 -0.26
CA ASN A 73 9.10 6.89 -0.04
C ASN A 73 8.73 6.11 -1.29
N TYR A 74 8.22 4.91 -1.07
CA TYR A 74 7.67 4.01 -2.07
C TYR A 74 6.20 3.83 -1.77
N PHE A 75 5.37 4.10 -2.77
CA PHE A 75 3.94 3.85 -2.73
C PHE A 75 3.68 2.74 -3.73
N ALA A 76 3.15 1.59 -3.29
CA ALA A 76 2.82 0.50 -4.20
C ALA A 76 1.36 0.10 -4.09
N LYS A 77 0.79 -0.24 -5.24
CA LYS A 77 -0.42 -1.01 -5.37
C LYS A 77 -0.06 -2.48 -5.36
N ILE A 78 -0.60 -3.22 -4.40
CA ILE A 78 -0.29 -4.63 -4.15
C ILE A 78 -1.56 -5.44 -4.35
N HIS A 79 -1.51 -6.40 -5.26
CA HIS A 79 -2.58 -7.36 -5.49
C HIS A 79 -2.51 -8.47 -4.43
N LEU A 80 -3.61 -8.64 -3.70
CA LEU A 80 -3.77 -9.64 -2.63
C LEU A 80 -4.47 -10.92 -3.10
N GLY A 81 -4.86 -10.98 -4.37
CA GLY A 81 -5.70 -12.03 -4.94
C GLY A 81 -7.19 -11.67 -4.92
N ASP A 82 -8.00 -12.44 -5.65
CA ASP A 82 -9.46 -12.24 -5.77
C ASP A 82 -9.87 -10.79 -6.12
N GLU A 83 -9.13 -10.14 -7.01
CA GLU A 83 -9.34 -8.73 -7.42
C GLU A 83 -9.21 -7.69 -6.30
N LYS A 84 -8.58 -8.05 -5.17
CA LYS A 84 -8.34 -7.17 -4.03
C LYS A 84 -6.97 -6.54 -4.13
N TYR A 85 -6.93 -5.23 -3.93
CA TYR A 85 -5.70 -4.46 -3.93
C TYR A 85 -5.59 -3.63 -2.67
N VAL A 86 -4.37 -3.45 -2.18
CA VAL A 86 -4.06 -2.48 -1.12
C VAL A 86 -3.02 -1.52 -1.65
N HIS A 87 -3.05 -0.27 -1.19
CA HIS A 87 -1.99 0.67 -1.49
C HIS A 87 -1.15 0.84 -0.22
N ALA A 88 0.12 0.48 -0.29
CA ALA A 88 1.03 0.48 0.86
C ALA A 88 2.15 1.49 0.64
N ARG A 89 2.59 2.10 1.74
CA ARG A 89 3.73 3.02 1.79
C ARG A 89 4.86 2.38 2.58
N ALA A 90 6.03 2.37 1.98
CA ALA A 90 7.29 1.99 2.61
C ALA A 90 8.30 3.13 2.45
N HIS A 91 9.24 3.23 3.38
CA HIS A 91 10.34 4.16 3.31
C HIS A 91 11.65 3.40 3.23
N LYS A 92 12.53 3.83 2.31
CA LYS A 92 13.91 3.37 2.24
C LYS A 92 14.82 4.53 2.63
N SER A 93 15.52 4.39 3.74
CA SER A 93 16.47 5.41 4.20
C SER A 93 17.70 5.49 3.31
N ASN A 94 18.45 6.59 3.41
CA ASN A 94 19.76 6.71 2.73
C ASN A 94 20.80 5.67 3.21
N THR A 95 20.61 5.09 4.39
CA THR A 95 21.45 4.01 4.94
C THR A 95 21.04 2.62 4.44
N GLY A 96 19.92 2.52 3.74
CA GLY A 96 19.40 1.27 3.16
C GLY A 96 18.38 0.54 4.03
N ASP A 97 18.02 1.10 5.19
CA ASP A 97 16.97 0.54 6.05
C ASP A 97 15.60 0.71 5.39
N ILE A 98 14.78 -0.33 5.45
CA ILE A 98 13.46 -0.35 4.83
C ILE A 98 12.42 -0.52 5.94
N GLU A 99 11.46 0.40 5.99
CA GLU A 99 10.42 0.43 7.01
C GLU A 99 9.04 0.56 6.38
N PHE A 100 8.09 -0.21 6.92
CA PHE A 100 6.67 0.00 6.63
C PHE A 100 6.20 1.30 7.28
N TYR A 101 5.46 2.11 6.53
CA TYR A 101 4.87 3.35 7.06
C TYR A 101 3.38 3.20 7.30
N SER A 102 2.59 3.02 6.23
CA SER A 102 1.13 2.98 6.34
C SER A 102 0.46 2.30 5.15
N LEU A 103 -0.81 1.95 5.31
CA LEU A 103 -1.71 1.61 4.22
C LEU A 103 -2.59 2.82 3.92
N TRP A 104 -2.92 2.99 2.65
CA TRP A 104 -3.98 3.92 2.30
C TRP A 104 -5.32 3.34 2.74
N THR A 105 -5.92 4.01 3.71
CA THR A 105 -7.24 3.69 4.24
C THR A 105 -8.16 4.89 4.11
N GLU A 106 -9.44 4.62 3.90
CA GLU A 106 -10.55 5.53 4.11
C GLU A 106 -11.38 5.00 5.30
N PRO A 107 -12.23 5.82 5.96
CA PRO A 107 -12.94 5.44 7.19
C PRO A 107 -13.63 4.08 7.15
N ASP A 108 -14.11 3.67 5.98
CA ASP A 108 -14.87 2.43 5.78
C ASP A 108 -14.15 1.44 4.82
N CYS A 109 -12.94 1.74 4.33
CA CYS A 109 -12.32 0.93 3.29
C CYS A 109 -10.78 0.99 3.26
N ALA A 110 -10.14 -0.17 3.24
CA ALA A 110 -8.70 -0.32 2.99
C ALA A 110 -8.39 -1.18 1.74
N VAL A 111 -9.44 -1.66 1.05
CA VAL A 111 -9.33 -2.59 -0.07
C VAL A 111 -9.88 -1.97 -1.33
N TRP A 112 -9.03 -1.89 -2.34
CA TRP A 112 -9.29 -1.22 -3.59
C TRP A 112 -9.44 -2.24 -4.71
N ASP A 113 -10.13 -1.85 -5.79
CA ASP A 113 -10.17 -2.61 -7.03
C ASP A 113 -8.93 -2.33 -7.91
N LYS A 114 -8.88 -2.99 -9.06
CA LYS A 114 -7.79 -2.87 -10.04
C LYS A 114 -7.71 -1.49 -10.71
N ASP A 115 -8.84 -0.80 -10.87
CA ASP A 115 -8.94 0.46 -11.61
C ASP A 115 -8.69 1.67 -10.71
N THR A 116 -8.76 1.51 -9.38
CA THR A 116 -8.41 2.55 -8.42
C THR A 116 -6.96 3.01 -8.64
N PRO A 117 -6.73 4.28 -8.98
CA PRO A 117 -5.39 4.75 -9.30
C PRO A 117 -4.55 4.85 -8.03
N LEU A 118 -3.25 4.55 -8.16
CA LEU A 118 -2.27 4.83 -7.11
C LEU A 118 -2.16 6.35 -6.92
N LYS A 119 -2.30 6.80 -5.68
CA LYS A 119 -2.27 8.22 -5.29
C LYS A 119 -1.27 8.44 -4.17
N TYR A 120 -0.97 9.71 -3.93
CA TYR A 120 -0.26 10.15 -2.74
C TYR A 120 -1.18 10.14 -1.52
N PHE A 121 -0.66 9.66 -0.41
CA PHE A 121 -1.31 9.66 0.90
C PHE A 121 -0.24 9.84 1.98
N ILE A 122 -0.58 10.54 3.06
CA ILE A 122 0.35 10.86 4.15
C ILE A 122 0.11 9.90 5.32
N ASP A 123 -1.17 9.62 5.59
CA ASP A 123 -1.74 8.60 6.45
C ASP A 123 -3.23 8.44 6.06
#